data_AF-A0A1M2VVP3-F1
#
_entry.id   AF-A0A1M2VVP3-F1
#
_cell.length_a   1.000
_cell.length_b   1.000
_cell.length_c   1.000
_cell.angle_alpha   90.00
_cell.angle_beta   90.00
_cell.angle_gamma   90.00
#
_symmetry.space_group_name_H-M   'P 1'
#
loop_
_entity.id
_entity.type
_entity.pdbx_description
1 polymer ?
#
loop_
_entity_poly.entity_id
_entity_poly.type
_entity_poly.pdbx_seq_one_letter_code
_entity_poly.pdbx_strand_id
1 'polypeptide(L)'
;MSRSLRLPDTLSRWPYPRRINPAYEEVSAESAAWLRSFHAFSAEKQVAFDKCKFGLLASLTYPDVDKDHLRAACDLMNVFFVFDEQTDIADTARTRELADIVIDAVRHPERPRPEGEPVVGEITRQ
;
A
#
# COMPACT_ATOMS: atom_id res chain seq x y z
N MET A 1 21.33 14.80 -24.80
CA MET A 1 20.64 15.86 -24.04
C MET A 1 19.44 15.21 -23.34
N SER A 2 19.37 15.28 -22.00
CA SER A 2 18.20 14.80 -21.26
C SER A 2 17.03 15.75 -21.49
N ARG A 3 15.87 15.24 -21.94
CA ARG A 3 14.64 16.03 -22.09
C ARG A 3 13.96 16.11 -20.72
N SER A 4 13.63 17.31 -20.28
CA SER A 4 12.88 17.55 -19.03
C SER A 4 11.55 18.23 -19.34
N LEU A 5 10.50 17.83 -18.63
CA LEU A 5 9.17 18.41 -18.68
C LEU A 5 8.88 19.08 -17.34
N ARG A 6 8.41 20.33 -17.36
CA ARG A 6 7.93 21.03 -16.15
C ARG A 6 6.43 20.80 -16.03
N LEU A 7 6.00 20.12 -14.97
CA LEU A 7 4.58 19.99 -14.65
C LEU A 7 4.05 21.35 -14.14
N PRO A 8 2.82 21.75 -14.53
CA PRO A 8 2.16 22.92 -13.96
C PRO A 8 1.74 22.65 -12.51
N ASP A 9 1.49 23.70 -11.73
CA ASP A 9 0.87 23.57 -10.41
C ASP A 9 -0.61 23.17 -10.55
N THR A 10 -0.85 21.86 -10.47
CA THR A 10 -2.18 21.26 -10.62
C THR A 10 -3.12 21.56 -9.44
N LEU A 11 -2.61 22.10 -8.34
CA LEU A 11 -3.39 22.40 -7.14
C LEU A 11 -3.67 23.90 -6.93
N SER A 12 -3.05 24.77 -7.72
CA SER A 12 -3.18 26.24 -7.63
C SER A 12 -4.62 26.78 -7.59
N ARG A 13 -5.58 26.06 -8.18
CA ARG A 13 -7.02 26.41 -8.22
C ARG A 13 -7.92 25.29 -7.72
N TRP A 14 -7.39 24.40 -6.88
CA TRP A 14 -8.15 23.26 -6.37
C TRP A 14 -9.30 23.74 -5.48
N PRO A 15 -10.58 23.46 -5.81
CA PRO A 15 -11.72 24.08 -5.13
C PRO A 15 -12.05 23.41 -3.78
N TYR A 16 -11.56 22.19 -3.54
CA TYR A 16 -11.89 21.44 -2.35
C TYR A 16 -10.87 21.67 -1.23
N PRO A 17 -11.29 21.96 0.00
CA PRO A 17 -10.36 22.06 1.12
C PRO A 17 -9.69 20.71 1.37
N ARG A 18 -8.41 20.75 1.72
CA ARG A 18 -7.71 19.55 2.16
C ARG A 18 -8.27 19.11 3.52
N ARG A 19 -8.75 17.88 3.58
CA ARG A 19 -9.18 17.22 4.82
C ARG A 19 -8.26 16.03 5.07
N ILE A 20 -7.97 15.78 6.34
CA ILE A 20 -7.15 14.65 6.78
C ILE A 20 -7.82 14.03 8.00
N ASN A 21 -7.80 12.71 8.07
CA ASN A 21 -8.31 12.01 9.24
C ASN A 21 -7.51 12.43 10.50
N PRO A 22 -8.18 12.80 11.62
CA PRO A 22 -7.49 13.22 12.84
C PRO A 22 -6.61 12.12 13.46
N ALA A 23 -6.86 10.85 13.16
CA ALA A 23 -6.06 9.72 13.64
C ALA A 23 -4.85 9.39 12.74
N TYR A 24 -4.55 10.22 11.73
CA TYR A 24 -3.48 9.98 10.74
C TYR A 24 -2.13 9.56 11.36
N GLU A 25 -1.61 10.36 12.29
CA GLU A 25 -0.23 10.17 12.78
C GLU A 25 -0.08 8.80 13.48
N GLU A 26 -1.06 8.45 14.30
CA GLU A 26 -1.09 7.18 15.03
C GLU A 26 -1.29 6.00 14.07
N VAL A 27 -2.37 6.02 13.29
CA VAL A 27 -2.75 4.88 12.44
C VAL A 27 -1.75 4.64 11.32
N SER A 28 -1.19 5.71 10.73
CA SER A 28 -0.14 5.58 9.71
C SER A 28 1.13 4.98 10.28
N ALA A 29 1.51 5.31 11.52
CA ALA A 29 2.70 4.78 12.16
C ALA A 29 2.52 3.29 12.49
N GLU A 30 1.37 2.92 13.05
CA GLU A 30 1.04 1.52 13.29
C GLU A 30 1.05 0.72 11.98
N SER A 31 0.51 1.28 10.88
CA SER A 31 0.36 0.55 9.61
C SER A 31 1.70 0.33 8.93
N ALA A 32 2.57 1.34 8.99
CA ALA A 32 3.94 1.20 8.54
C ALA A 32 4.71 0.15 9.38
N ALA A 33 4.50 0.11 10.71
CA ALA A 33 5.14 -0.87 11.58
C ALA A 33 4.67 -2.29 11.29
N TRP A 34 3.36 -2.50 11.09
CA TRP A 34 2.79 -3.77 10.67
C TRP A 34 3.41 -4.25 9.36
N LEU A 35 3.44 -3.42 8.31
CA LEU A 35 4.00 -3.83 7.02
C LEU A 35 5.49 -4.19 7.13
N ARG A 36 6.27 -3.41 7.89
CA ARG A 36 7.70 -3.68 8.09
C ARG A 36 7.96 -5.04 8.74
N SER A 37 7.04 -5.54 9.56
CA SER A 37 7.19 -6.83 10.24
C SER A 37 7.26 -8.02 9.29
N PHE A 38 6.75 -7.87 8.05
CA PHE A 38 6.81 -8.92 7.03
C PHE A 38 8.12 -8.94 6.24
N HIS A 39 8.98 -7.92 6.40
CA HIS A 39 10.24 -7.81 5.67
C HIS A 39 10.06 -7.95 4.14
N ALA A 40 8.99 -7.36 3.60
CA ALA A 40 8.60 -7.51 2.19
C ALA A 40 9.61 -6.93 1.18
N PHE A 41 10.52 -6.06 1.64
CA PHE A 41 11.42 -5.29 0.80
C PHE A 41 12.87 -5.39 1.28
N SER A 42 13.81 -5.22 0.34
CA SER A 42 15.21 -4.93 0.69
C SER A 42 15.30 -3.59 1.41
N ALA A 43 16.41 -3.33 2.14
CA ALA A 43 16.58 -2.07 2.87
C ALA A 43 16.45 -0.82 1.96
N GLU A 44 16.98 -0.90 0.73
CA GLU A 44 16.87 0.19 -0.25
C GLU A 44 15.41 0.40 -0.72
N LYS A 45 14.72 -0.68 -1.08
CA LYS A 45 13.32 -0.61 -1.51
C LYS A 45 12.39 -0.17 -0.37
N GLN A 46 12.67 -0.57 0.87
CA GLN A 46 11.94 -0.11 2.05
C GLN A 46 12.04 1.41 2.20
N VAL A 47 13.23 2.00 2.05
CA VAL A 47 13.41 3.45 2.14
C VAL A 47 12.64 4.18 1.02
N ALA A 48 12.59 3.61 -0.19
CA ALA A 48 11.78 4.17 -1.27
C ALA A 48 10.28 4.09 -0.94
N PHE A 49 9.82 2.93 -0.49
CA PHE A 49 8.44 2.67 -0.09
C PHE A 49 7.96 3.61 1.03
N ASP A 50 8.78 3.79 2.07
CA ASP A 50 8.47 4.68 3.20
C ASP A 50 8.23 6.14 2.76
N LYS A 51 8.92 6.59 1.70
CA LYS A 51 8.77 7.95 1.17
C LYS A 51 7.46 8.16 0.42
N CYS A 52 6.79 7.10 -0.01
CA CYS A 52 5.49 7.20 -0.67
C CYS A 52 4.36 7.62 0.28
N LYS A 53 4.53 7.40 1.60
CA LYS A 53 3.58 7.82 2.65
C LYS A 53 2.15 7.32 2.41
N PHE A 54 1.96 6.02 2.18
CA PHE A 54 0.64 5.46 1.88
C PHE A 54 -0.41 5.67 2.98
N GLY A 55 -0.01 5.72 4.25
CA GLY A 55 -0.93 6.09 5.33
C GLY A 55 -1.43 7.54 5.24
N LEU A 56 -0.61 8.47 4.71
CA LEU A 56 -1.06 9.83 4.40
C LEU A 56 -2.05 9.83 3.25
N LEU A 57 -1.78 9.05 2.19
CA LEU A 57 -2.72 8.89 1.07
C LEU A 57 -4.09 8.40 1.58
N ALA A 58 -4.12 7.30 2.34
CA ALA A 58 -5.35 6.77 2.94
C ALA A 58 -6.08 7.82 3.82
N SER A 59 -5.33 8.55 4.66
CA SER A 59 -5.91 9.55 5.56
C SER A 59 -6.47 10.79 4.85
N LEU A 60 -5.96 11.12 3.66
CA LEU A 60 -6.50 12.17 2.80
C LEU A 60 -7.71 11.68 1.99
N THR A 61 -7.73 10.40 1.60
CA THR A 61 -8.83 9.79 0.85
C THR A 61 -10.06 9.51 1.73
N TYR A 62 -9.84 9.10 2.98
CA TYR A 62 -10.88 8.72 3.93
C TYR A 62 -10.81 9.58 5.21
N PRO A 63 -11.06 10.91 5.12
CA PRO A 63 -10.88 11.81 6.25
C PRO A 63 -11.93 11.65 7.36
N ASP A 64 -13.07 11.04 7.06
CA ASP A 64 -14.26 11.03 7.93
C ASP A 64 -14.60 9.65 8.50
N VAL A 65 -13.83 8.63 8.16
CA VAL A 65 -14.02 7.29 8.72
C VAL A 65 -13.48 7.23 10.15
N ASP A 66 -13.99 6.31 10.95
CA ASP A 66 -13.44 6.05 12.28
C ASP A 66 -12.02 5.46 12.20
N LYS A 67 -11.39 5.33 13.37
CA LYS A 67 -10.00 4.88 13.49
C LYS A 67 -9.79 3.47 12.93
N ASP A 68 -10.74 2.57 13.14
CA ASP A 68 -10.62 1.16 12.71
C ASP A 68 -10.73 1.04 11.18
N HIS A 69 -11.66 1.79 10.58
CA HIS A 69 -11.75 1.88 9.12
C HIS A 69 -10.54 2.58 8.49
N LEU A 70 -9.99 3.61 9.15
CA LEU A 70 -8.75 4.23 8.67
C LEU A 70 -7.60 3.23 8.71
N ARG A 71 -7.51 2.42 9.77
CA ARG A 71 -6.49 1.38 9.92
C ARG A 71 -6.55 0.38 8.78
N ALA A 72 -7.74 -0.14 8.48
CA ALA A 72 -7.95 -1.03 7.35
C ALA A 72 -7.58 -0.36 6.01
N ALA A 73 -7.92 0.93 5.83
CA ALA A 73 -7.58 1.66 4.61
C ALA A 73 -6.07 1.85 4.43
N CYS A 74 -5.33 2.15 5.50
CA CYS A 74 -3.87 2.25 5.47
C CYS A 74 -3.21 0.92 5.09
N ASP A 75 -3.68 -0.18 5.69
CA ASP A 75 -3.15 -1.53 5.41
C ASP A 75 -3.47 -1.95 3.98
N LEU A 76 -4.69 -1.70 3.51
CA LEU A 76 -5.09 -1.96 2.13
C LEU A 76 -4.25 -1.16 1.12
N MET A 77 -3.96 0.12 1.39
CA MET A 77 -3.04 0.89 0.53
C MET A 77 -1.67 0.24 0.48
N ASN A 78 -1.12 -0.18 1.61
CA ASN A 78 0.17 -0.87 1.63
C ASN A 78 0.12 -2.19 0.82
N VAL A 79 -0.93 -2.99 0.95
CA VAL A 79 -1.13 -4.23 0.16
C VAL A 79 -1.10 -3.93 -1.33
N PHE A 80 -1.82 -2.90 -1.80
CA PHE A 80 -1.84 -2.52 -3.21
C PHE A 80 -0.45 -2.24 -3.75
N PHE A 81 0.37 -1.49 -3.02
CA PHE A 81 1.71 -1.13 -3.49
C PHE A 81 2.76 -2.24 -3.32
N VAL A 82 2.58 -3.17 -2.38
CA VAL A 82 3.38 -4.41 -2.33
C VAL A 82 3.10 -5.27 -3.55
N PHE A 83 1.81 -5.42 -3.90
CA PHE A 83 1.41 -6.16 -5.09
C PHE A 83 1.92 -5.48 -6.38
N ASP A 84 1.72 -4.17 -6.51
CA ASP A 84 2.16 -3.35 -7.65
C ASP A 84 3.66 -3.50 -7.93
N GLU A 85 4.50 -3.30 -6.92
CA GLU A 85 5.97 -3.42 -7.02
C GLU A 85 6.44 -4.81 -7.49
N GLN A 86 5.69 -5.86 -7.15
CA GLN A 86 5.99 -7.22 -7.61
C GLN A 86 5.50 -7.44 -9.05
N THR A 87 4.31 -6.93 -9.38
CA THR A 87 3.70 -7.13 -10.70
C THR A 87 4.32 -6.26 -11.79
N ASP A 88 4.86 -5.10 -11.46
CA ASP A 88 5.46 -4.14 -12.42
C ASP A 88 6.69 -4.70 -13.14
N ILE A 89 7.40 -5.62 -12.49
CA ILE A 89 8.59 -6.28 -13.04
C ILE A 89 8.33 -7.74 -13.43
N ALA A 90 7.12 -8.24 -13.20
CA ALA A 90 6.73 -9.62 -13.48
C ALA A 90 6.31 -9.80 -14.94
N ASP A 91 6.52 -11.00 -15.47
CA ASP A 91 5.90 -11.40 -16.73
C ASP A 91 4.43 -11.79 -16.54
N THR A 92 3.70 -11.98 -17.64
CA THR A 92 2.26 -12.30 -17.60
C THR A 92 1.93 -13.55 -16.79
N ALA A 93 2.78 -14.58 -16.81
CA ALA A 93 2.53 -15.81 -16.07
C ALA A 93 2.67 -15.55 -14.56
N ARG A 94 3.74 -14.86 -14.17
CA ARG A 94 3.99 -14.51 -12.78
C ARG A 94 2.98 -13.52 -12.22
N THR A 95 2.56 -12.52 -13.00
CA THR A 95 1.49 -11.59 -12.60
C THR A 95 0.18 -12.32 -12.32
N ARG A 96 -0.18 -13.32 -13.15
CA ARG A 96 -1.38 -14.13 -12.91
C ARG A 96 -1.27 -14.93 -11.61
N GLU A 97 -0.12 -15.56 -11.38
CA GLU A 97 0.12 -16.30 -10.13
C GLU A 97 -0.02 -15.41 -8.89
N LEU A 98 0.59 -14.22 -8.90
CA LEU A 98 0.46 -13.26 -7.79
C LEU A 98 -0.98 -12.81 -7.58
N ALA A 99 -1.73 -12.57 -8.67
CA ALA A 99 -3.14 -12.21 -8.59
C ALA A 99 -3.99 -13.34 -7.99
N ASP A 100 -3.74 -14.59 -8.40
CA ASP A 100 -4.44 -15.76 -7.85
C ASP A 100 -4.15 -15.92 -6.35
N ILE A 101 -2.90 -15.71 -5.91
CA ILE A 101 -2.50 -15.71 -4.49
C ILE A 101 -3.25 -14.63 -3.70
N VAL A 102 -3.24 -13.39 -4.17
CA VAL A 102 -3.91 -12.25 -3.51
C VAL A 102 -5.41 -12.49 -3.42
N ILE A 103 -6.05 -12.94 -4.51
CA ILE A 103 -7.49 -13.23 -4.53
C ILE A 103 -7.83 -14.38 -3.57
N ASP A 104 -7.03 -15.44 -3.54
CA ASP A 104 -7.21 -16.56 -2.62
C ASP A 104 -7.07 -16.12 -1.15
N ALA A 105 -6.08 -15.29 -0.83
CA ALA A 105 -5.89 -14.74 0.50
C ALA A 105 -7.08 -13.89 0.97
N VAL A 106 -7.63 -13.04 0.10
CA VAL A 106 -8.84 -12.24 0.40
C VAL A 106 -10.08 -13.12 0.62
N ARG A 107 -10.23 -14.20 -0.16
CA ARG A 107 -11.41 -15.08 -0.08
C ARG A 107 -11.34 -16.06 1.09
N HIS A 108 -10.15 -16.38 1.55
CA HIS A 108 -9.90 -17.40 2.56
C HIS A 108 -8.89 -16.93 3.63
N PRO A 109 -9.14 -15.80 4.32
CA PRO A 109 -8.20 -15.23 5.28
C PRO A 109 -7.90 -16.15 6.48
N GLU A 110 -8.82 -17.08 6.78
CA GLU A 110 -8.66 -18.07 7.84
C GLU A 110 -7.61 -19.14 7.54
N ARG A 111 -7.21 -19.30 6.27
CA ARG A 111 -6.28 -20.35 5.85
C ARG A 111 -4.83 -19.85 5.92
N PRO A 112 -3.92 -20.57 6.62
CA PRO A 112 -2.51 -20.20 6.60
C PRO A 112 -1.97 -20.27 5.17
N ARG A 113 -1.06 -19.34 4.82
CA ARG A 113 -0.42 -19.35 3.51
C ARG A 113 0.61 -20.49 3.39
N PRO A 114 0.76 -21.13 2.22
CA PRO A 114 1.76 -22.18 2.02
C PRO A 114 3.19 -21.71 2.29
N GLU A 115 4.04 -22.60 2.78
CA GLU A 115 5.47 -22.31 2.93
C GLU A 115 6.11 -22.03 1.55
N GLY A 116 6.91 -20.97 1.48
CA GLY A 116 7.56 -20.54 0.23
C GLY A 116 6.67 -19.71 -0.71
N GLU A 117 5.40 -19.48 -0.37
CA GLU A 117 4.56 -18.54 -1.11
C GLU A 117 5.10 -17.10 -0.99
N PRO A 118 4.99 -16.27 -2.04
CA PRO A 118 5.25 -14.83 -1.95
C PRO A 118 4.56 -14.17 -0.75
N VAL A 119 5.33 -13.38 0.00
CA VAL A 119 4.87 -12.71 1.23
C VAL A 119 3.62 -11.83 1.04
N VAL A 120 3.34 -11.38 -0.20
CA VAL A 120 2.12 -10.63 -0.53
C VAL A 120 0.85 -11.41 -0.17
N GLY A 121 0.86 -12.74 -0.25
CA GLY A 121 -0.26 -13.57 0.17
C GLY A 121 -0.53 -13.44 1.67
N GLU A 122 0.51 -13.49 2.50
CA GLU A 122 0.38 -13.39 3.95
C GLU A 122 0.03 -11.96 4.39
N ILE A 123 0.60 -10.93 3.73
CA ILE A 123 0.25 -9.52 3.98
C ILE A 123 -1.22 -9.27 3.63
N THR A 124 -1.71 -9.84 2.53
CA THR A 124 -3.11 -9.70 2.09
C THR A 124 -4.10 -10.44 3.00
N ARG A 125 -3.64 -11.53 3.64
CA ARG A 125 -4.46 -12.39 4.50
C ARG A 125 -4.86 -11.71 5.82
N GLN A 126 -3.97 -10.89 6.38
CA GLN A 126 -4.14 -10.21 7.66
C GLN A 126 -4.97 -8.93 7.53
#